data_AF-A0A510INA2-F1
#
_entry.id   AF-A0A510INA2-F1
#
_cell.length_a   1.000
_cell.length_b   1.000
_cell.length_c   1.000
_cell.angle_alpha   90.00
_cell.angle_beta   90.00
_cell.angle_gamma   90.00
#
_symmetry.space_group_name_H-M   'P 1'
#
loop_
_entity.id
_entity.type
_entity.pdbx_description
1 polymer ?
#
loop_
_entity_poly.entity_id
_entity_poly.type
_entity_poly.pdbx_seq_one_letter_code
_entity_poly.pdbx_strand_id
1 'polypeptide(L)'
;MGIKIRKRFNATDATPVKAFSEQVRVWVDVCGVIGGRHLLIQGWAFHPEHDSLEFCLEYSGGEEDTDAQGIEELNYFTLRTTRLDVNRHFGFDGSSRWGYSLLVEWPYDRPVDNSFLRMTLSAAREAKEVELKPFVELSGEELFGHCMTWRTAEKAELLNVMFKSMGNKIFEIPGLKKLEEGQLQSKISWHWDSILAVPGHGLFLSGWLLDGQLDLANLVLRTTDGSYSQNLLEEAARFARADVLEAFAGRAEPSYKAGFFTWVSMPHLIERAHLELLFFTKEGSLGVIPLQQVNVRQDITQASQQVLVNFNVDGREYRSNMRKHVGPALSALWSNRRDLLEEPHVEELQFGQEVKNPKRSVIVPLYGRYDFLLHQIAQFTEDADFAETELIYVLDDPRLYDAFIPFCFDTSMLFPVGFKVIYGGRNLGYAGANNLGARYATTDKLVLLNSDIIPSCSGWLSRIEQKAASLKDVGVVAPKLVFDDDTIQHVGMSFSKSVQFGNLWLNEHPGKGNPEWLVDIDSVMESPAVTGACMFISKALYDSAGGLDETYVLGDFEDSDLCLKLRKAGYLHYVLADEKLYHLERMSQNLFENRDWKFKITLYNAWQHTERWGSLIEQLVR
;
A
#
# COMPACT_ATOMS: atom_id res chain seq x y z
N MET A 1 -10.26 -11.32 17.86
CA MET A 1 -11.16 -10.91 18.95
C MET A 1 -12.58 -10.95 18.41
N GLY A 2 -13.49 -11.68 19.07
CA GLY A 2 -14.82 -11.97 18.54
C GLY A 2 -15.76 -10.76 18.60
N ILE A 3 -15.74 -9.93 17.56
CA ILE A 3 -16.74 -8.89 17.33
C ILE A 3 -17.85 -9.52 16.47
N LYS A 4 -19.01 -9.82 17.07
CA LYS A 4 -20.22 -10.19 16.32
C LYS A 4 -21.01 -8.92 16.02
N ILE A 5 -20.87 -8.39 14.80
CA ILE A 5 -21.89 -7.51 14.22
C ILE A 5 -22.99 -8.44 13.72
N ARG A 6 -24.14 -8.52 14.39
CA ARG A 6 -25.30 -9.22 13.83
C ARG A 6 -26.08 -8.26 12.94
N LYS A 7 -26.06 -8.49 11.63
CA LYS A 7 -27.14 -8.16 10.69
C LYS A 7 -27.91 -9.46 10.43
N ARG A 8 -29.23 -9.47 10.57
CA ARG A 8 -30.04 -10.69 10.52
C ARG A 8 -30.08 -11.29 9.10
N PHE A 9 -29.97 -12.62 9.02
CA PHE A 9 -30.49 -13.43 7.93
C PHE A 9 -31.93 -13.84 8.28
N ASN A 10 -32.85 -13.73 7.32
CA ASN A 10 -34.24 -14.18 7.45
C ASN A 10 -34.30 -15.69 7.74
N ALA A 11 -35.09 -16.07 8.76
CA ALA A 11 -35.66 -17.41 8.83
C ALA A 11 -37.03 -17.35 9.54
N THR A 12 -38.04 -17.61 8.74
CA THR A 12 -39.39 -18.07 9.09
C THR A 12 -39.34 -19.29 10.01
N ASP A 13 -40.07 -19.22 11.13
CA ASP A 13 -40.91 -20.26 11.76
C ASP A 13 -40.92 -20.13 13.28
N ALA A 14 -42.04 -19.64 13.80
CA ALA A 14 -42.31 -19.48 15.22
C ALA A 14 -42.77 -20.81 15.86
N THR A 15 -42.15 -21.22 16.96
CA THR A 15 -42.66 -22.28 17.87
C THR A 15 -42.37 -21.89 19.33
N PRO A 16 -43.20 -22.26 20.32
CA PRO A 16 -43.29 -21.54 21.59
C PRO A 16 -42.14 -21.85 22.55
N VAL A 17 -41.65 -20.79 23.21
CA VAL A 17 -40.62 -20.81 24.26
C VAL A 17 -41.25 -21.24 25.61
N LYS A 18 -40.59 -22.14 26.36
CA LYS A 18 -41.00 -22.53 27.73
C LYS A 18 -40.45 -21.53 28.77
N ALA A 19 -41.22 -21.27 29.83
CA ALA A 19 -40.81 -20.47 30.98
C ALA A 19 -39.75 -21.17 31.86
N PHE A 20 -38.89 -20.38 32.52
CA PHE A 20 -37.60 -20.79 33.11
C PHE A 20 -37.58 -21.31 34.55
N SER A 21 -36.46 -21.97 34.87
CA SER A 21 -35.93 -22.23 36.21
C SER A 21 -35.06 -21.06 36.77
N GLU A 22 -34.92 -20.95 38.10
CA GLU A 22 -34.24 -19.87 38.86
C GLU A 22 -32.71 -19.66 38.59
N GLN A 23 -32.13 -20.28 37.55
CA GLN A 23 -30.67 -20.45 37.44
C GLN A 23 -29.93 -19.30 36.73
N VAL A 24 -30.59 -18.50 35.88
CA VAL A 24 -29.97 -17.33 35.22
C VAL A 24 -30.05 -16.09 36.10
N ARG A 25 -28.87 -15.58 36.48
CA ARG A 25 -28.73 -14.34 37.25
C ARG A 25 -28.30 -13.22 36.32
N VAL A 26 -29.10 -12.15 36.33
CA VAL A 26 -28.87 -10.93 35.57
C VAL A 26 -29.21 -9.75 36.45
N TRP A 27 -28.41 -8.70 36.33
CA TRP A 27 -28.60 -7.46 37.03
C TRP A 27 -28.21 -6.30 36.13
N VAL A 28 -28.96 -5.21 36.21
CA VAL A 28 -28.71 -3.97 35.48
C VAL A 28 -28.20 -2.94 36.49
N ASP A 29 -26.97 -2.48 36.31
CA ASP A 29 -26.37 -1.44 37.14
C ASP A 29 -26.80 -0.05 36.68
N VAL A 30 -26.73 0.19 35.36
CA VAL A 30 -26.92 1.51 34.74
C VAL A 30 -27.78 1.38 33.49
N CYS A 31 -28.76 2.28 33.36
CA CYS A 31 -29.45 2.59 32.11
C CYS A 31 -29.24 4.08 31.85
N GLY A 32 -28.44 4.41 30.86
CA GLY A 32 -27.97 5.77 30.62
C GLY A 32 -28.27 6.27 29.22
N VAL A 33 -28.50 7.57 29.06
CA VAL A 33 -28.57 8.26 27.77
C VAL A 33 -27.31 9.09 27.61
N ILE A 34 -26.64 8.94 26.48
CA ILE A 34 -25.40 9.64 26.12
C ILE A 34 -25.65 10.45 24.85
N GLY A 35 -25.37 11.76 24.91
CA GLY A 35 -25.51 12.65 23.76
C GLY A 35 -26.91 12.63 23.14
N GLY A 36 -27.94 12.47 23.98
CA GLY A 36 -29.37 12.51 23.63
C GLY A 36 -29.93 11.34 22.81
N ARG A 37 -29.08 10.50 22.18
CA ARG A 37 -29.52 9.43 21.25
C ARG A 37 -28.80 8.10 21.37
N HIS A 38 -27.87 7.93 22.31
CA HIS A 38 -27.22 6.62 22.52
C HIS A 38 -27.58 6.10 23.90
N LEU A 39 -28.07 4.87 23.96
CA LEU A 39 -28.43 4.23 25.22
C LEU A 39 -27.29 3.34 25.67
N LEU A 40 -26.88 3.47 26.92
CA LEU A 40 -25.88 2.61 27.54
C LEU A 40 -26.55 1.78 28.63
N ILE A 41 -26.55 0.46 28.47
CA ILE A 41 -27.07 -0.48 29.46
C ILE A 41 -25.89 -1.30 29.98
N GLN A 42 -25.56 -1.14 31.26
CA GLN A 42 -24.45 -1.87 31.89
C GLN A 42 -24.95 -2.73 33.02
N GLY A 43 -24.31 -3.88 33.19
CA GLY A 43 -24.67 -4.80 34.25
C GLY A 43 -23.78 -6.03 34.29
N TRP A 44 -24.31 -7.09 34.91
CA TRP A 44 -23.70 -8.40 34.87
C TRP A 44 -24.76 -9.49 34.64
N ALA A 45 -24.37 -10.54 33.94
CA ALA A 45 -25.22 -11.68 33.65
C ALA A 45 -24.37 -12.95 33.52
N PHE A 46 -24.79 -14.02 34.19
CA PHE A 46 -24.16 -15.34 34.07
C PHE A 46 -25.19 -16.48 34.05
N HIS A 47 -24.80 -17.58 33.41
CA HIS A 47 -25.52 -18.86 33.42
C HIS A 47 -24.56 -19.96 33.88
N PRO A 48 -24.95 -20.86 34.80
CA PRO A 48 -24.06 -21.88 35.38
C PRO A 48 -23.53 -22.89 34.36
N GLU A 49 -24.34 -23.23 33.35
CA GLU A 49 -24.00 -24.24 32.33
C GLU A 49 -23.65 -23.68 30.93
N HIS A 50 -23.74 -22.36 30.75
CA HIS A 50 -23.57 -21.72 29.43
C HIS A 50 -22.72 -20.46 29.52
N ASP A 51 -21.58 -20.48 28.84
CA ASP A 51 -20.64 -19.35 28.79
C ASP A 51 -21.09 -18.23 27.83
N SER A 52 -22.01 -18.53 26.90
CA SER A 52 -22.53 -17.54 25.94
C SER A 52 -23.97 -17.15 26.27
N LEU A 53 -24.16 -15.86 26.52
CA LEU A 53 -25.46 -15.21 26.70
C LEU A 53 -25.73 -14.29 25.51
N GLU A 54 -26.95 -14.30 25.02
CA GLU A 54 -27.42 -13.43 23.94
C GLU A 54 -28.43 -12.42 24.50
N PHE A 55 -28.27 -11.14 24.16
CA PHE A 55 -29.22 -10.09 24.52
C PHE A 55 -30.11 -9.80 23.31
N CYS A 56 -31.38 -9.55 23.55
CA CYS A 56 -32.33 -9.03 22.56
C CYS A 56 -32.94 -7.76 23.15
N LEU A 57 -32.95 -6.68 22.39
CA LEU A 57 -33.56 -5.41 22.76
C LEU A 57 -34.67 -5.13 21.76
N GLU A 58 -35.90 -5.05 22.25
CA GLU A 58 -37.09 -4.88 21.44
C GLU A 58 -37.80 -3.60 21.85
N TYR A 59 -38.22 -2.82 20.86
CA TYR A 59 -39.04 -1.63 21.05
C TYR A 59 -40.41 -1.84 20.40
N SER A 60 -41.48 -1.63 21.16
CA SER A 60 -42.85 -1.91 20.70
C SER A 60 -43.64 -0.69 20.24
N GLY A 61 -43.08 0.53 20.34
CA GLY A 61 -43.78 1.78 20.00
C GLY A 61 -44.92 2.15 20.96
N GLY A 62 -45.25 3.44 21.06
CA GLY A 62 -46.45 3.93 21.77
C GLY A 62 -47.66 4.01 20.85
N GLU A 63 -48.89 4.12 21.39
CA GLU A 63 -50.14 4.20 20.57
C GLU A 63 -50.20 5.38 19.58
N GLU A 64 -49.32 6.39 19.72
CA GLU A 64 -49.20 7.54 18.81
C GLU A 64 -48.13 7.37 17.71
N ASP A 65 -47.49 6.19 17.61
CA ASP A 65 -46.45 5.91 16.60
C ASP A 65 -47.00 5.55 15.22
N THR A 66 -46.85 6.45 14.26
CA THR A 66 -47.07 6.12 12.85
C THR A 66 -45.87 5.44 12.18
N ASP A 67 -44.66 5.59 12.73
CA ASP A 67 -43.40 5.07 12.16
C ASP A 67 -43.00 3.68 12.70
N ALA A 68 -43.49 3.27 13.88
CA ALA A 68 -43.20 1.99 14.52
C ALA A 68 -44.43 1.06 14.51
N GLN A 69 -44.86 0.59 13.33
CA GLN A 69 -45.89 -0.45 13.26
C GLN A 69 -45.28 -1.83 13.50
N GLY A 70 -45.03 -2.19 14.76
CA GLY A 70 -44.61 -3.52 15.18
C GLY A 70 -43.45 -3.52 16.19
N ILE A 71 -43.21 -4.68 16.82
CA ILE A 71 -42.04 -4.90 17.70
C ILE A 71 -40.78 -4.90 16.82
N GLU A 72 -39.90 -3.91 17.01
CA GLU A 72 -38.64 -3.76 16.28
C GLU A 72 -37.45 -4.15 17.18
N GLU A 73 -36.53 -4.97 16.67
CA GLU A 73 -35.30 -5.35 17.37
C GLU A 73 -34.22 -4.29 17.13
N LEU A 74 -33.69 -3.71 18.22
CA LEU A 74 -32.72 -2.62 18.18
C LEU A 74 -31.29 -3.14 17.97
N ASN A 75 -30.53 -2.42 17.15
CA ASN A 75 -29.10 -2.69 16.96
C ASN A 75 -28.28 -2.15 18.14
N TYR A 76 -27.33 -2.94 18.61
CA TYR A 76 -26.44 -2.54 19.70
C TYR A 76 -25.03 -3.13 19.56
N PHE A 77 -24.06 -2.43 20.12
CA PHE A 77 -22.71 -2.94 20.35
C PHE A 77 -22.65 -3.56 21.73
N THR A 78 -21.98 -4.71 21.86
CA THR A 78 -21.79 -5.38 23.14
C THR A 78 -20.32 -5.45 23.52
N LEU A 79 -20.02 -5.11 24.77
CA LEU A 79 -18.73 -5.29 25.39
C LEU A 79 -18.89 -6.19 26.61
N ARG A 80 -18.15 -7.29 26.67
CA ARG A 80 -18.09 -8.20 27.83
C ARG A 80 -16.91 -7.84 28.70
N THR A 81 -17.16 -7.56 29.97
CA THR A 81 -16.16 -7.08 30.92
C THR A 81 -16.00 -8.04 32.10
N THR A 82 -14.83 -7.99 32.74
CA THR A 82 -14.59 -8.64 34.01
C THR A 82 -15.25 -7.82 35.13
N ARG A 83 -15.97 -8.50 36.02
CA ARG A 83 -16.53 -7.91 37.24
C ARG A 83 -15.97 -8.62 38.46
N LEU A 84 -14.86 -8.10 39.00
CA LEU A 84 -14.13 -8.74 40.09
C LEU A 84 -14.95 -8.86 41.38
N ASP A 85 -15.87 -7.94 41.60
CA ASP A 85 -16.85 -7.96 42.69
C ASP A 85 -17.86 -9.11 42.51
N VAL A 86 -18.41 -9.27 41.30
CA VAL A 86 -19.33 -10.36 40.95
C VAL A 86 -18.61 -11.71 41.02
N ASN A 87 -17.42 -11.82 40.45
CA ASN A 87 -16.62 -13.05 40.50
C ASN A 87 -16.30 -13.45 41.94
N ARG A 88 -15.95 -12.50 42.81
CA ARG A 88 -15.74 -12.77 44.24
C ARG A 88 -17.02 -13.19 44.95
N HIS A 89 -18.14 -12.52 44.69
CA HIS A 89 -19.41 -12.83 45.34
C HIS A 89 -19.91 -14.25 45.02
N PHE A 90 -19.74 -14.69 43.77
CA PHE A 90 -20.19 -16.01 43.31
C PHE A 90 -19.11 -17.09 43.29
N GLY A 91 -17.87 -16.77 43.69
CA GLY A 91 -16.75 -17.70 43.69
C GLY A 91 -16.28 -18.13 42.29
N PHE A 92 -16.49 -17.29 41.27
CA PHE A 92 -16.00 -17.54 39.92
C PHE A 92 -14.51 -17.29 39.78
N ASP A 93 -13.93 -17.84 38.72
CA ASP A 93 -12.57 -17.47 38.33
C ASP A 93 -12.48 -15.95 38.10
N GLY A 94 -11.41 -15.33 38.58
CA GLY A 94 -11.14 -13.89 38.43
C GLY A 94 -10.97 -13.44 36.97
N SER A 95 -10.86 -14.39 36.03
CA SER A 95 -10.83 -14.14 34.59
C SER A 95 -12.20 -14.10 33.90
N SER A 96 -13.26 -14.60 34.53
CA SER A 96 -14.58 -14.70 33.91
C SER A 96 -15.18 -13.33 33.56
N ARG A 97 -15.75 -13.21 32.35
CA ARG A 97 -16.33 -11.98 31.80
C ARG A 97 -17.85 -11.98 31.90
N TRP A 98 -18.34 -11.90 33.13
CA TRP A 98 -19.77 -11.86 33.41
C TRP A 98 -20.39 -10.46 33.36
N GLY A 99 -19.57 -9.40 33.30
CA GLY A 99 -20.03 -8.05 33.05
C GLY A 99 -20.44 -7.84 31.59
N TYR A 100 -21.38 -6.94 31.35
CA TYR A 100 -21.75 -6.51 30.02
C TYR A 100 -21.97 -4.99 29.94
N SER A 101 -21.75 -4.44 28.76
CA SER A 101 -22.17 -3.08 28.37
C SER A 101 -22.77 -3.16 26.98
N LEU A 102 -24.02 -2.73 26.84
CA LEU A 102 -24.73 -2.62 25.58
C LEU A 102 -24.82 -1.15 25.22
N LEU A 103 -24.24 -0.77 24.10
CA LEU A 103 -24.40 0.56 23.53
C LEU A 103 -25.39 0.47 22.36
N VAL A 104 -26.59 0.99 22.57
CA VAL A 104 -27.70 0.96 21.61
C VAL A 104 -27.76 2.29 20.90
N GLU A 105 -27.81 2.26 19.57
CA GLU A 105 -28.11 3.44 18.76
C GLU A 105 -29.63 3.64 18.76
N TRP A 106 -30.11 4.70 19.39
CA TRP A 106 -31.54 4.98 19.45
C TRP A 106 -32.01 5.57 18.11
N PRO A 107 -32.86 4.86 17.34
CA PRO A 107 -33.19 5.27 15.98
C PRO A 107 -34.28 6.34 15.93
N TYR A 108 -34.99 6.58 17.04
CA TYR A 108 -36.15 7.47 17.08
C TYR A 108 -35.77 8.89 17.53
N ASP A 109 -36.44 9.89 16.96
CA ASP A 109 -36.20 11.31 17.30
C ASP A 109 -36.99 11.78 18.53
N ARG A 110 -36.92 10.99 19.60
CA ARG A 110 -37.59 11.26 20.87
C ARG A 110 -36.84 10.61 22.04
N PRO A 111 -37.09 11.04 23.29
CA PRO A 111 -36.54 10.38 24.46
C PRO A 111 -36.94 8.90 24.53
N VAL A 112 -36.07 8.07 25.09
CA VAL A 112 -36.40 6.68 25.38
C VAL A 112 -37.47 6.62 26.48
N ASP A 113 -38.49 5.79 26.24
CA ASP A 113 -39.48 5.43 27.25
C ASP A 113 -39.32 3.93 27.57
N ASN A 114 -38.97 3.67 28.83
CA ASN A 114 -38.76 2.33 29.38
C ASN A 114 -39.98 1.42 29.23
N SER A 115 -41.20 1.96 29.27
CA SER A 115 -42.42 1.16 29.21
C SER A 115 -42.59 0.42 27.88
N PHE A 116 -41.89 0.87 26.83
CA PHE A 116 -41.95 0.29 25.49
C PHE A 116 -40.65 -0.40 25.07
N LEU A 117 -39.64 -0.44 25.97
CA LEU A 117 -38.37 -1.09 25.72
C LEU A 117 -38.26 -2.38 26.54
N ARG A 118 -38.17 -3.50 25.85
CA ARG A 118 -37.99 -4.82 26.45
C ARG A 118 -36.58 -5.33 26.19
N MET A 119 -35.87 -5.73 27.24
CA MET A 119 -34.62 -6.47 27.11
C MET A 119 -34.84 -7.92 27.52
N THR A 120 -34.45 -8.85 26.65
CA THR A 120 -34.52 -10.29 26.90
C THR A 120 -33.12 -10.87 26.84
N LEU A 121 -32.76 -11.67 27.84
CA LEU A 121 -31.51 -12.41 27.90
C LEU A 121 -31.77 -13.89 27.60
N SER A 122 -31.09 -14.46 26.61
CA SER A 122 -31.23 -15.87 26.26
C SER A 122 -29.93 -16.65 26.31
N ALA A 123 -30.03 -17.92 26.70
CA ALA A 123 -28.99 -18.94 26.63
C ALA A 123 -29.65 -20.24 26.12
N ALA A 124 -29.13 -20.87 25.07
CA ALA A 124 -29.72 -22.08 24.48
C ALA A 124 -31.24 -21.96 24.14
N ARG A 125 -32.12 -22.77 24.75
CA ARG A 125 -33.59 -22.75 24.50
C ARG A 125 -34.37 -21.94 25.52
N GLU A 126 -33.65 -21.06 26.17
CA GLU A 126 -34.03 -20.42 27.39
C GLU A 126 -33.85 -18.89 27.11
N ALA A 127 -34.93 -18.08 27.10
CA ALA A 127 -35.00 -16.61 27.34
C ALA A 127 -35.65 -16.07 28.67
N LYS A 128 -35.03 -15.09 29.35
CA LYS A 128 -35.54 -14.35 30.54
C LYS A 128 -35.66 -12.86 30.25
N GLU A 129 -36.81 -12.26 30.56
CA GLU A 129 -36.99 -10.80 30.50
C GLU A 129 -36.20 -10.11 31.61
N VAL A 130 -35.52 -9.03 31.26
CA VAL A 130 -34.65 -8.25 32.15
C VAL A 130 -35.29 -6.89 32.39
N GLU A 131 -35.55 -6.59 33.66
CA GLU A 131 -36.08 -5.31 34.08
C GLU A 131 -35.02 -4.21 33.92
N LEU A 132 -35.32 -3.20 33.10
CA LEU A 132 -34.46 -2.04 32.86
C LEU A 132 -34.78 -0.92 33.85
N LYS A 133 -33.74 -0.30 34.40
CA LYS A 133 -33.87 0.91 35.22
C LYS A 133 -34.27 2.11 34.35
N PRO A 134 -34.94 3.13 34.91
CA PRO A 134 -35.19 4.39 34.22
C PRO A 134 -33.90 4.94 33.60
N PHE A 135 -33.97 5.33 32.32
CA PHE A 135 -32.82 5.91 31.64
C PHE A 135 -32.54 7.32 32.16
N VAL A 136 -31.29 7.56 32.57
CA VAL A 136 -30.82 8.86 33.06
C VAL A 136 -29.74 9.40 32.14
N GLU A 137 -29.66 10.72 31.98
CA GLU A 137 -28.56 11.32 31.20
C GLU A 137 -27.23 11.08 31.92
N LEU A 138 -26.22 10.58 31.21
CA LEU A 138 -24.90 10.29 31.77
C LEU A 138 -23.88 11.34 31.35
N SER A 139 -23.17 11.89 32.35
CA SER A 139 -21.89 12.54 32.16
C SER A 139 -20.76 11.52 31.97
N GLY A 140 -19.60 11.98 31.48
CA GLY A 140 -18.40 11.17 31.33
C GLY A 140 -17.80 10.70 32.66
N GLU A 141 -18.01 11.43 33.75
CA GLU A 141 -17.64 10.98 35.09
C GLU A 141 -18.51 9.79 35.53
N GLU A 142 -19.81 9.85 35.28
CA GLU A 142 -20.76 8.78 35.60
C GLU A 142 -20.52 7.54 34.73
N LEU A 143 -20.17 7.74 33.45
CA LEU A 143 -19.85 6.66 32.51
C LEU A 143 -18.77 5.71 33.04
N PHE A 144 -17.70 6.26 33.64
CA PHE A 144 -16.62 5.46 34.24
C PHE A 144 -16.76 5.23 35.74
N GLY A 145 -17.57 6.02 36.44
CA GLY A 145 -17.83 5.88 37.88
C GLY A 145 -18.48 4.54 38.23
N HIS A 146 -19.28 3.98 37.32
CA HIS A 146 -19.84 2.63 37.46
C HIS A 146 -18.88 1.52 37.01
N CYS A 147 -17.74 1.88 36.42
CA CYS A 147 -16.72 0.98 35.88
C CYS A 147 -15.48 0.87 36.80
N MET A 148 -15.61 1.19 38.10
CA MET A 148 -14.47 1.25 39.03
C MET A 148 -13.79 -0.10 39.29
N THR A 149 -14.52 -1.21 39.14
CA THR A 149 -13.97 -2.57 39.29
C THR A 149 -13.47 -3.18 37.97
N TRP A 150 -13.58 -2.44 36.87
CA TRP A 150 -13.15 -2.89 35.56
C TRP A 150 -11.63 -2.91 35.47
N ARG A 151 -11.11 -3.78 34.61
CA ARG A 151 -9.71 -3.74 34.23
C ARG A 151 -9.46 -2.50 33.39
N THR A 152 -8.27 -1.93 33.50
CA THR A 152 -7.87 -0.69 32.83
C THR A 152 -8.11 -0.76 31.31
N ALA A 153 -7.83 -1.90 30.67
CA ALA A 153 -8.06 -2.05 29.22
C ALA A 153 -9.55 -1.93 28.80
N GLU A 154 -10.50 -2.27 29.68
CA GLU A 154 -11.94 -2.34 29.36
C GLU A 154 -12.55 -0.94 29.25
N LYS A 155 -12.03 0.04 30.00
CA LYS A 155 -12.46 1.44 29.90
C LYS A 155 -12.14 2.04 28.54
N ALA A 156 -10.96 1.74 28.02
CA ALA A 156 -10.57 2.17 26.68
C ALA A 156 -11.35 1.44 25.58
N GLU A 157 -11.71 0.17 25.79
CA GLU A 157 -12.55 -0.58 24.86
C GLU A 157 -13.95 0.03 24.77
N LEU A 158 -14.52 0.47 25.91
CA LEU A 158 -15.78 1.21 25.93
C LEU A 158 -15.67 2.52 25.12
N LEU A 159 -14.62 3.32 25.31
CA LEU A 159 -14.41 4.53 24.50
C LEU A 159 -14.28 4.24 23.01
N ASN A 160 -13.59 3.16 22.65
CA ASN A 160 -13.44 2.76 21.26
C ASN A 160 -14.79 2.36 20.65
N VAL A 161 -15.61 1.59 21.37
CA VAL A 161 -16.97 1.24 20.95
C VAL A 161 -17.85 2.47 20.83
N MET A 162 -17.79 3.38 21.80
CA MET A 162 -18.51 4.65 21.76
C MET A 162 -18.06 5.52 20.60
N PHE A 163 -16.77 5.58 20.28
CA PHE A 163 -16.26 6.34 19.14
C PHE A 163 -16.78 5.76 17.82
N LYS A 164 -16.78 4.42 17.69
CA LYS A 164 -17.30 3.73 16.49
C LYS A 164 -18.78 3.99 16.24
N SER A 165 -19.58 4.09 17.31
CA SER A 165 -21.03 4.32 17.22
C SER A 165 -21.37 5.82 17.12
N MET A 166 -20.78 6.65 17.99
CA MET A 166 -21.14 8.06 18.15
C MET A 166 -20.34 9.03 17.27
N GLY A 167 -19.20 8.60 16.73
CA GLY A 167 -18.28 9.45 15.96
C GLY A 167 -17.87 10.71 16.75
N ASN A 168 -18.05 11.89 16.15
CA ASN A 168 -17.66 13.17 16.76
C ASN A 168 -18.46 13.54 18.01
N LYS A 169 -19.63 12.93 18.23
CA LYS A 169 -20.46 13.22 19.42
C LYS A 169 -19.82 12.72 20.71
N ILE A 170 -18.86 11.78 20.65
CA ILE A 170 -18.13 11.35 21.85
C ILE A 170 -17.38 12.52 22.52
N PHE A 171 -16.95 13.52 21.75
CA PHE A 171 -16.23 14.68 22.27
C PHE A 171 -17.15 15.69 22.95
N GLU A 172 -18.47 15.56 22.80
CA GLU A 172 -19.46 16.46 23.38
C GLU A 172 -19.95 15.97 24.76
N ILE A 173 -19.55 14.76 25.18
CA ILE A 173 -19.97 14.16 26.46
C ILE A 173 -19.44 15.03 27.61
N PRO A 174 -20.33 15.67 28.40
CA PRO A 174 -19.93 16.51 29.52
C PRO A 174 -19.15 15.71 30.56
N GLY A 175 -18.03 16.20 31.06
CA GLY A 175 -17.23 15.51 32.08
C GLY A 175 -16.32 14.38 31.55
N LEU A 176 -16.32 14.09 30.25
CA LEU A 176 -15.33 13.19 29.66
C LEU A 176 -13.92 13.81 29.78
N LYS A 177 -12.99 13.12 30.44
CA LYS A 177 -11.63 13.62 30.66
C LYS A 177 -10.85 13.70 29.33
N LYS A 178 -10.68 14.92 28.83
CA LYS A 178 -9.81 15.24 27.70
C LYS A 178 -8.41 15.57 28.19
N LEU A 179 -7.40 15.04 27.51
CA LEU A 179 -6.00 15.35 27.77
C LEU A 179 -5.51 16.38 26.76
N GLU A 180 -4.94 17.46 27.26
CA GLU A 180 -4.15 18.36 26.43
C GLU A 180 -2.85 17.68 25.98
N GLU A 181 -2.25 18.17 24.90
CA GLU A 181 -1.03 17.58 24.33
C GLU A 181 0.09 17.45 25.36
N GLY A 182 0.36 18.47 26.18
CA GLY A 182 1.39 18.41 27.21
C GLY A 182 1.11 17.35 28.30
N GLN A 183 -0.15 17.15 28.67
CA GLN A 183 -0.55 16.11 29.61
C GLN A 183 -0.37 14.72 29.00
N LEU A 184 -0.69 14.57 27.72
CA LEU A 184 -0.49 13.32 26.98
C LEU A 184 1.02 13.02 26.81
N GLN A 185 1.81 14.01 26.44
CA GLN A 185 3.27 13.91 26.28
C GLN A 185 4.01 13.55 27.58
N SER A 186 3.43 13.90 28.73
CA SER A 186 3.95 13.50 30.03
C SER A 186 3.86 11.99 30.29
N LYS A 187 2.88 11.32 29.65
CA LYS A 187 2.62 9.88 29.75
C LYS A 187 3.27 9.10 28.60
N ILE A 188 3.08 9.59 27.37
CA ILE A 188 3.47 8.92 26.13
C ILE A 188 4.26 9.91 25.30
N SER A 189 5.47 9.55 24.86
CA SER A 189 6.27 10.42 23.99
C SER A 189 6.20 9.92 22.55
N TRP A 190 6.07 10.81 21.56
CA TRP A 190 6.03 10.41 20.16
C TRP A 190 6.64 11.47 19.25
N HIS A 191 6.94 11.06 18.02
CA HIS A 191 7.35 11.95 16.92
C HIS A 191 7.00 11.30 15.58
N TRP A 192 6.76 12.13 14.57
CA TRP A 192 6.47 11.71 13.21
C TRP A 192 7.68 12.00 12.33
N ASP A 193 8.29 10.96 11.78
CA ASP A 193 9.39 11.10 10.82
C ASP A 193 8.83 11.45 9.43
N SER A 194 7.69 10.84 9.04
CA SER A 194 7.00 11.15 7.80
C SER A 194 5.49 10.87 7.87
N ILE A 195 4.71 11.74 7.23
CA ILE A 195 3.25 11.64 7.08
C ILE A 195 2.95 11.90 5.60
N LEU A 196 2.86 10.82 4.83
CA LEU A 196 2.59 10.88 3.39
C LEU A 196 1.12 10.58 3.12
N ALA A 197 0.38 11.58 2.67
CA ALA A 197 -1.00 11.41 2.23
C ALA A 197 -1.06 11.15 0.72
N VAL A 198 -1.80 10.12 0.32
CA VAL A 198 -2.14 9.83 -1.07
C VAL A 198 -3.66 9.94 -1.22
N PRO A 199 -4.18 11.07 -1.74
CA PRO A 199 -5.61 11.29 -1.92
C PRO A 199 -6.27 10.13 -2.69
N GLY A 200 -7.49 9.78 -2.30
CA GLY A 200 -8.26 8.65 -2.84
C GLY A 200 -7.77 7.26 -2.39
N HIS A 201 -6.69 7.17 -1.61
CA HIS A 201 -6.05 5.89 -1.28
C HIS A 201 -5.81 5.72 0.22
N GLY A 202 -5.02 6.59 0.84
CA GLY A 202 -4.60 6.39 2.23
C GLY A 202 -3.39 7.21 2.65
N LEU A 203 -2.81 6.84 3.78
CA LEU A 203 -1.65 7.52 4.37
C LEU A 203 -0.56 6.53 4.79
N PHE A 204 0.69 6.89 4.54
CA PHE A 204 1.82 6.25 5.15
C PHE A 204 2.32 7.10 6.32
N LEU A 205 2.33 6.51 7.51
CA LEU A 205 2.79 7.14 8.74
C LEU A 205 4.06 6.43 9.21
N SER A 206 5.11 7.18 9.54
CA SER A 206 6.30 6.64 10.18
C SER A 206 6.83 7.59 11.26
N GLY A 207 7.54 7.03 12.23
CA GLY A 207 8.03 7.78 13.37
C GLY A 207 8.45 6.90 14.53
N TRP A 208 8.36 7.46 15.73
CA TRP A 208 8.51 6.69 16.96
C TRP A 208 7.45 7.05 17.99
N LEU A 209 7.08 6.06 18.80
CA LEU A 209 6.13 6.18 19.89
C LEU A 209 6.64 5.36 21.08
N LEU A 210 6.80 6.04 22.21
CA LEU A 210 7.35 5.56 23.46
C LEU A 210 6.26 5.62 24.54
N ASP A 211 5.66 4.46 24.80
CA ASP A 211 4.67 4.24 25.84
C ASP A 211 5.20 3.17 26.81
N GLY A 212 6.15 3.56 27.66
CA GLY A 212 6.87 2.62 28.53
C GLY A 212 6.05 2.11 29.72
N GLN A 213 5.03 2.85 30.14
CA GLN A 213 4.08 2.42 31.19
C GLN A 213 2.85 1.71 30.62
N LEU A 214 2.76 1.58 29.28
CA LEU A 214 1.62 1.02 28.56
C LEU A 214 0.32 1.76 28.92
N ASP A 215 0.36 3.08 28.96
CA ASP A 215 -0.80 3.94 29.24
C ASP A 215 -1.77 4.01 28.06
N LEU A 216 -1.29 3.80 26.83
CA LEU A 216 -2.10 3.87 25.62
C LEU A 216 -2.80 2.54 25.36
N ALA A 217 -4.09 2.62 25.02
CA ALA A 217 -4.91 1.46 24.65
C ALA A 217 -5.20 1.42 23.16
N ASN A 218 -5.62 2.55 22.59
CA ASN A 218 -5.86 2.67 21.15
C ASN A 218 -5.26 3.98 20.63
N LEU A 219 -4.76 3.92 19.40
CA LEU A 219 -4.38 5.09 18.60
C LEU A 219 -5.14 5.02 17.29
N VAL A 220 -5.96 6.02 16.99
CA VAL A 220 -6.82 6.02 15.80
C VAL A 220 -6.62 7.31 15.04
N LEU A 221 -6.49 7.23 13.71
CA LEU A 221 -6.52 8.38 12.82
C LEU A 221 -7.97 8.67 12.42
N ARG A 222 -8.35 9.94 12.39
CA ARG A 222 -9.65 10.43 11.94
C ARG A 222 -9.47 11.54 10.91
N THR A 223 -10.38 11.59 9.94
CA THR A 223 -10.60 12.72 9.03
C THR A 223 -11.85 13.51 9.44
N THR A 224 -11.90 14.80 9.12
CA THR A 224 -13.06 15.67 9.46
C THR A 224 -14.40 15.24 8.86
N ASP A 225 -14.39 14.44 7.79
CA ASP A 225 -15.60 13.87 7.19
C ASP A 225 -16.18 12.69 7.99
N GLY A 226 -15.53 12.30 9.08
CA GLY A 226 -15.95 11.22 9.97
C GLY A 226 -15.33 9.86 9.66
N SER A 227 -14.52 9.73 8.61
CA SER A 227 -13.76 8.49 8.37
C SER A 227 -12.67 8.30 9.43
N TYR A 228 -12.38 7.05 9.78
CA TYR A 228 -11.37 6.73 10.78
C TYR A 228 -10.65 5.40 10.48
N SER A 229 -9.45 5.25 11.04
CA SER A 229 -8.62 4.06 10.88
C SER A 229 -8.98 2.95 11.88
N GLN A 230 -8.44 1.75 11.64
CA GLN A 230 -8.29 0.77 12.72
C GLN A 230 -7.26 1.25 13.77
N ASN A 231 -7.11 0.48 14.86
CA ASN A 231 -6.12 0.78 15.90
C ASN A 231 -4.69 0.69 15.32
N LEU A 232 -4.02 1.83 15.19
CA LEU A 232 -2.69 1.94 14.60
C LEU A 232 -1.63 1.21 15.43
N LEU A 233 -1.85 1.02 16.73
CA LEU A 233 -0.90 0.28 17.57
C LEU A 233 -0.82 -1.21 17.23
N GLU A 234 -1.93 -1.80 16.80
CA GLU A 234 -2.01 -3.21 16.43
C GLU A 234 -1.54 -3.43 14.98
N GLU A 235 -1.80 -2.47 14.11
CA GLU A 235 -1.48 -2.58 12.69
C GLU A 235 -0.06 -2.14 12.36
N ALA A 236 0.58 -1.31 13.16
CA ALA A 236 1.91 -0.78 12.81
C ALA A 236 3.03 -1.82 12.93
N ALA A 237 3.93 -1.82 11.95
CA ALA A 237 5.20 -2.52 12.06
C ALA A 237 6.08 -1.79 13.09
N ARG A 238 6.62 -2.52 14.07
CA ARG A 238 7.44 -1.96 15.16
C ARG A 238 8.90 -2.39 15.02
N PHE A 239 9.83 -1.46 15.27
CA PHE A 239 11.28 -1.72 15.20
C PHE A 239 12.06 -0.93 16.26
N ALA A 240 13.31 -1.34 16.50
CA ALA A 240 14.18 -0.70 17.48
C ALA A 240 14.66 0.68 16.99
N ARG A 241 14.70 1.66 17.90
CA ARG A 241 15.24 3.00 17.69
C ARG A 241 16.17 3.33 18.85
N ALA A 242 17.44 2.95 18.70
CA ALA A 242 18.44 3.10 19.76
C ALA A 242 18.65 4.58 20.14
N ASP A 243 18.66 5.45 19.13
CA ASP A 243 18.68 6.90 19.28
C ASP A 243 17.56 7.43 20.18
N VAL A 244 16.35 6.90 20.04
CA VAL A 244 15.19 7.28 20.87
C VAL A 244 15.34 6.75 22.30
N LEU A 245 15.75 5.50 22.47
CA LEU A 245 15.93 4.92 23.80
C LEU A 245 17.08 5.59 24.58
N GLU A 246 18.13 6.03 23.89
CA GLU A 246 19.22 6.81 24.48
C GLU A 246 18.75 8.21 24.89
N ALA A 247 18.02 8.91 24.01
CA ALA A 247 17.49 10.24 24.30
C ALA A 247 16.45 10.24 25.45
N PHE A 248 15.70 9.16 25.61
CA PHE A 248 14.68 8.98 26.65
C PHE A 248 15.06 7.87 27.65
N ALA A 249 16.33 7.84 28.07
CA ALA A 249 16.86 6.84 28.98
C ALA A 249 15.99 6.67 30.24
N GLY A 250 15.69 5.41 30.59
CA GLY A 250 14.88 5.05 31.76
C GLY A 250 13.36 5.13 31.56
N ARG A 251 12.87 5.61 30.40
CA ARG A 251 11.42 5.62 30.11
C ARG A 251 10.87 4.30 29.59
N ALA A 252 11.70 3.43 29.02
CA ALA A 252 11.29 2.10 28.56
C ALA A 252 12.45 1.11 28.71
N GLU A 253 12.12 -0.19 28.61
CA GLU A 253 13.12 -1.24 28.58
C GLU A 253 13.99 -1.19 27.31
N PRO A 254 15.26 -1.65 27.35
CA PRO A 254 16.14 -1.62 26.18
C PRO A 254 15.63 -2.38 24.94
N SER A 255 14.75 -3.37 25.13
CA SER A 255 14.10 -4.14 24.06
C SER A 255 12.90 -3.44 23.43
N TYR A 256 12.48 -2.28 23.96
CA TYR A 256 11.28 -1.60 23.51
C TYR A 256 11.41 -1.12 22.06
N LYS A 257 10.52 -1.58 21.21
CA LYS A 257 10.47 -1.18 19.79
C LYS A 257 9.74 0.15 19.64
N ALA A 258 10.44 1.25 19.86
CA ALA A 258 9.87 2.60 19.78
C ALA A 258 9.53 3.04 18.35
N GLY A 259 10.30 2.59 17.35
CA GLY A 259 10.05 2.94 15.95
C GLY A 259 8.79 2.27 15.42
N PHE A 260 8.07 2.97 14.54
CA PHE A 260 6.94 2.40 13.82
C PHE A 260 6.82 2.92 12.39
N PHE A 261 6.19 2.13 11.53
CA PHE A 261 5.59 2.60 10.30
C PHE A 261 4.30 1.84 10.01
N THR A 262 3.36 2.47 9.30
CA THR A 262 2.11 1.82 8.90
C THR A 262 1.49 2.49 7.68
N TRP A 263 0.78 1.69 6.88
CA TRP A 263 -0.11 2.17 5.83
C TRP A 263 -1.54 2.12 6.35
N VAL A 264 -2.23 3.24 6.26
CA VAL A 264 -3.61 3.42 6.68
C VAL A 264 -4.46 3.61 5.44
N SER A 265 -5.21 2.58 5.07
CA SER A 265 -6.15 2.67 3.94
C SER A 265 -7.28 3.64 4.27
N MET A 266 -7.43 4.68 3.45
CA MET A 266 -8.51 5.67 3.53
C MET A 266 -8.94 6.05 2.10
N PRO A 267 -9.77 5.23 1.43
CA PRO A 267 -10.16 5.44 0.03
C PRO A 267 -10.89 6.77 -0.22
N HIS A 268 -11.47 7.38 0.82
CA HIS A 268 -12.19 8.66 0.74
C HIS A 268 -11.32 9.85 1.15
N LEU A 269 -10.02 9.66 1.38
CA LEU A 269 -9.11 10.72 1.77
C LEU A 269 -9.04 11.80 0.69
N ILE A 270 -9.42 13.03 1.05
CA ILE A 270 -9.30 14.20 0.17
C ILE A 270 -7.97 14.94 0.43
N GLU A 271 -7.49 15.68 -0.57
CA GLU A 271 -6.17 16.32 -0.52
C GLU A 271 -5.97 17.34 0.62
N ARG A 272 -7.05 17.99 1.07
CA ARG A 272 -7.01 18.96 2.18
C ARG A 272 -7.76 18.44 3.41
N ALA A 273 -7.83 17.13 3.58
CA ALA A 273 -8.44 16.54 4.76
C ALA A 273 -7.71 17.03 6.01
N HIS A 274 -8.46 17.54 6.97
CA HIS A 274 -7.94 17.78 8.30
C HIS A 274 -7.88 16.43 9.02
N LEU A 275 -6.69 16.11 9.49
CA LEU A 275 -6.38 14.83 10.13
C LEU A 275 -6.18 15.03 11.62
N GLU A 276 -6.70 14.11 12.42
CA GLU A 276 -6.53 14.11 13.87
C GLU A 276 -6.22 12.70 14.36
N LEU A 277 -5.28 12.61 15.29
CA LEU A 277 -4.99 11.38 16.02
C LEU A 277 -5.68 11.39 17.37
N LEU A 278 -6.37 10.28 17.65
CA LEU A 278 -7.12 10.04 18.86
C LEU A 278 -6.35 9.06 19.73
N PHE A 279 -5.90 9.54 20.89
CA PHE A 279 -5.17 8.76 21.88
C PHE A 279 -6.13 8.35 23.00
N PHE A 280 -6.53 7.07 23.00
CA PHE A 280 -7.37 6.51 24.04
C PHE A 280 -6.50 5.89 25.12
N THR A 281 -6.46 6.49 26.30
CA THR A 281 -5.69 5.96 27.43
C THR A 281 -6.46 4.84 28.14
N LYS A 282 -5.74 3.90 28.75
CA LYS A 282 -6.36 2.82 29.54
C LYS A 282 -7.20 3.37 30.69
N GLU A 283 -6.84 4.51 31.27
CA GLU A 283 -7.63 5.12 32.34
C GLU A 283 -9.00 5.69 31.88
N GLY A 284 -9.29 5.70 30.56
CA GLY A 284 -10.54 6.22 30.01
C GLY A 284 -10.47 7.72 29.68
N SER A 285 -9.28 8.26 29.42
CA SER A 285 -9.10 9.64 28.94
C SER A 285 -8.82 9.67 27.44
N LEU A 286 -9.10 10.82 26.81
CA LEU A 286 -8.99 11.00 25.36
C LEU A 286 -8.12 12.22 25.02
N GLY A 287 -7.03 12.00 24.28
CA GLY A 287 -6.24 13.06 23.65
C GLY A 287 -6.58 13.21 22.17
N VAL A 288 -6.63 14.44 21.66
CA VAL A 288 -6.87 14.75 20.24
C VAL A 288 -5.74 15.63 19.74
N ILE A 289 -4.95 15.11 18.81
CA ILE A 289 -3.78 15.80 18.27
C ILE A 289 -3.98 16.02 16.77
N PRO A 290 -3.99 17.27 16.27
CA PRO A 290 -4.05 17.52 14.84
C PRO A 290 -2.77 17.01 14.17
N LEU A 291 -2.92 16.42 12.98
CA LEU A 291 -1.81 15.90 12.20
C LEU A 291 -1.64 16.74 10.93
N GLN A 292 -0.46 17.32 10.75
CA GLN A 292 -0.11 18.05 9.54
C GLN A 292 0.49 17.09 8.52
N GLN A 293 -0.23 16.85 7.42
CA GLN A 293 0.25 16.01 6.33
C GLN A 293 1.19 16.76 5.39
N VAL A 294 2.09 16.01 4.75
CA VAL A 294 2.88 16.49 3.61
C VAL A 294 2.28 15.88 2.34
N ASN A 295 1.80 16.74 1.44
CA ASN A 295 1.28 16.28 0.15
C ASN A 295 2.44 15.96 -0.79
N VAL A 296 2.37 14.81 -1.45
CA VAL A 296 3.34 14.37 -2.46
C VAL A 296 3.07 15.11 -3.76
N ARG A 297 3.57 16.34 -3.90
CA ARG A 297 3.34 17.17 -5.09
C ARG A 297 4.56 17.34 -6.02
N GLN A 298 5.76 17.13 -5.51
CA GLN A 298 6.99 17.48 -6.24
C GLN A 298 7.81 16.27 -6.66
N ASP A 299 8.00 15.29 -5.77
CA ASP A 299 8.88 14.16 -6.04
C ASP A 299 8.37 12.86 -5.41
N ILE A 300 7.81 11.99 -6.25
CA ILE A 300 7.36 10.65 -5.85
C ILE A 300 8.54 9.72 -5.54
N THR A 301 9.72 9.98 -6.10
CA THR A 301 10.93 9.24 -5.74
C THR A 301 11.32 9.52 -4.30
N GLN A 302 11.29 10.79 -3.88
CA GLN A 302 11.52 11.16 -2.49
C GLN A 302 10.47 10.55 -1.55
N ALA A 303 9.19 10.59 -1.91
CA ALA A 303 8.14 9.93 -1.13
C ALA A 303 8.36 8.41 -1.01
N SER A 304 8.79 7.76 -2.11
CA SER A 304 9.11 6.33 -2.12
C SER A 304 10.29 6.01 -1.20
N GLN A 305 11.33 6.86 -1.17
CA GLN A 305 12.46 6.71 -0.24
C GLN A 305 12.00 6.82 1.23
N GLN A 306 11.08 7.72 1.54
CA GLN A 306 10.53 7.86 2.89
C GLN A 306 9.72 6.63 3.33
N VAL A 307 9.03 5.96 2.41
CA VAL A 307 8.36 4.67 2.69
C VAL A 307 9.39 3.58 3.01
N LEU A 308 10.53 3.57 2.30
CA LEU A 308 11.52 2.50 2.34
C LEU A 308 12.60 2.66 3.40
N VAL A 309 12.79 3.86 3.97
CA VAL A 309 13.92 4.17 4.86
C VAL A 309 14.01 3.20 6.05
N ASN A 310 12.88 2.98 6.73
CA ASN A 310 12.79 2.13 7.93
C ASN A 310 12.37 0.68 7.62
N PHE A 311 12.19 0.33 6.34
CA PHE A 311 11.81 -1.02 5.96
C PHE A 311 13.02 -1.96 6.00
N ASN A 312 12.95 -2.99 6.83
CA ASN A 312 14.00 -3.99 6.99
C ASN A 312 13.70 -5.24 6.15
N VAL A 313 14.53 -5.47 5.13
CA VAL A 313 14.42 -6.60 4.19
C VAL A 313 15.01 -7.91 4.71
N ASP A 314 15.83 -7.87 5.77
CA ASP A 314 16.37 -9.05 6.45
C ASP A 314 15.51 -9.52 7.62
N GLY A 315 14.50 -8.73 7.99
CA GLY A 315 13.63 -9.04 9.11
C GLY A 315 12.73 -10.24 8.79
N ARG A 316 12.44 -11.06 9.81
CA ARG A 316 11.42 -12.14 9.71
C ARG A 316 10.03 -11.61 9.32
N GLU A 317 9.77 -10.35 9.60
CA GLU A 317 8.51 -9.66 9.30
C GLU A 317 8.48 -9.06 7.88
N TYR A 318 9.56 -9.17 7.10
CA TYR A 318 9.70 -8.60 5.75
C TYR A 318 8.45 -8.82 4.88
N ARG A 319 8.01 -10.07 4.72
CA ARG A 319 6.85 -10.42 3.87
C ARG A 319 5.56 -9.75 4.35
N SER A 320 5.32 -9.77 5.66
CA SER A 320 4.13 -9.17 6.26
C SER A 320 4.14 -7.66 6.07
N ASN A 321 5.28 -7.02 6.37
CA ASN A 321 5.45 -5.58 6.28
C ASN A 321 5.40 -5.09 4.83
N MET A 322 5.93 -5.86 3.87
CA MET A 322 5.78 -5.60 2.44
C MET A 322 4.29 -5.59 2.06
N ARG A 323 3.57 -6.68 2.36
CA ARG A 323 2.17 -6.83 1.96
C ARG A 323 1.23 -5.82 2.64
N LYS A 324 1.45 -5.54 3.92
CA LYS A 324 0.56 -4.69 4.72
C LYS A 324 0.83 -3.19 4.59
N HIS A 325 2.09 -2.80 4.39
CA HIS A 325 2.49 -1.40 4.54
C HIS A 325 3.22 -0.86 3.31
N VAL A 326 4.36 -1.43 2.96
CA VAL A 326 5.22 -0.88 1.91
C VAL A 326 4.58 -1.02 0.53
N GLY A 327 4.07 -2.21 0.23
CA GLY A 327 3.47 -2.54 -1.06
C GLY A 327 2.27 -1.66 -1.39
N PRO A 328 1.24 -1.57 -0.52
CA PRO A 328 0.12 -0.68 -0.71
C PRO A 328 0.51 0.81 -0.82
N ALA A 329 1.48 1.27 -0.03
CA ALA A 329 1.93 2.67 -0.06
C ALA A 329 2.62 3.02 -1.39
N LEU A 330 3.60 2.22 -1.82
CA LEU A 330 4.29 2.43 -3.09
C LEU A 330 3.34 2.26 -4.28
N SER A 331 2.47 1.27 -4.25
CA SER A 331 1.45 1.08 -5.29
C SER A 331 0.52 2.29 -5.42
N ALA A 332 0.03 2.83 -4.30
CA ALA A 332 -0.81 4.03 -4.30
C ALA A 332 -0.05 5.26 -4.84
N LEU A 333 1.19 5.47 -4.41
CA LEU A 333 2.03 6.57 -4.91
C LEU A 333 2.24 6.49 -6.42
N TRP A 334 2.64 5.33 -6.92
CA TRP A 334 3.00 5.17 -8.32
C TRP A 334 1.80 5.08 -9.22
N SER A 335 0.74 4.35 -8.85
CA SER A 335 -0.48 4.26 -9.66
C SER A 335 -1.20 5.60 -9.78
N ASN A 336 -1.12 6.45 -8.74
CA ASN A 336 -1.77 7.76 -8.70
C ASN A 336 -0.86 8.92 -9.12
N ARG A 337 0.37 8.65 -9.59
CA ARG A 337 1.40 9.68 -9.82
C ARG A 337 0.97 10.81 -10.75
N ARG A 338 0.10 10.51 -11.72
CA ARG A 338 -0.39 11.50 -12.69
C ARG A 338 -1.31 12.53 -12.03
N ASP A 339 -2.06 12.14 -11.00
CA ASP A 339 -2.98 13.02 -10.26
C ASP A 339 -2.27 13.71 -9.09
N LEU A 340 -1.20 13.10 -8.55
CA LEU A 340 -0.40 13.65 -7.46
C LEU A 340 0.53 14.77 -7.91
N LEU A 341 1.05 14.67 -9.13
CA LEU A 341 2.03 15.58 -9.69
C LEU A 341 1.39 16.49 -10.73
N GLU A 342 1.84 17.73 -10.81
CA GLU A 342 1.43 18.66 -11.87
C GLU A 342 1.72 18.06 -13.26
N GLU A 343 0.85 18.33 -14.24
CA GLU A 343 1.08 17.87 -15.62
C GLU A 343 2.43 18.40 -16.11
N PRO A 344 3.33 17.52 -16.55
CA PRO A 344 4.63 17.96 -17.00
C PRO A 344 4.48 18.70 -18.32
N HIS A 345 5.20 19.81 -18.46
CA HIS A 345 5.37 20.44 -19.75
C HIS A 345 6.28 19.55 -20.60
N VAL A 346 5.69 18.86 -21.58
CA VAL A 346 6.44 18.06 -22.54
C VAL A 346 6.89 18.95 -23.69
N GLU A 347 8.17 18.92 -23.97
CA GLU A 347 8.78 19.67 -25.07
C GLU A 347 9.38 18.69 -26.10
N GLU A 348 9.12 18.94 -27.38
CA GLU A 348 9.72 18.22 -28.50
C GLU A 348 10.68 19.16 -29.25
N LEU A 349 11.93 18.72 -29.37
CA LEU A 349 13.00 19.48 -30.01
C LEU A 349 13.66 18.62 -31.09
N GLN A 350 13.84 19.20 -32.28
CA GLN A 350 14.54 18.55 -33.39
C GLN A 350 15.95 19.13 -33.54
N PHE A 351 16.95 18.25 -33.61
CA PHE A 351 18.34 18.59 -33.86
C PHE A 351 18.84 17.91 -35.13
N GLY A 352 19.65 18.60 -35.93
CA GLY A 352 20.10 18.11 -37.23
C GLY A 352 18.96 17.95 -38.24
N GLN A 353 19.20 17.15 -39.29
CA GLN A 353 18.20 16.94 -40.34
C GLN A 353 17.21 15.84 -39.96
N GLU A 354 15.92 16.16 -39.97
CA GLU A 354 14.86 15.17 -39.76
C GLU A 354 14.84 14.11 -40.87
N VAL A 355 14.70 12.84 -40.47
CA VAL A 355 14.58 11.70 -41.39
C VAL A 355 13.19 11.70 -42.02
N LYS A 356 13.14 11.78 -43.36
CA LYS A 356 11.89 11.74 -44.11
C LYS A 356 11.44 10.29 -44.32
N ASN A 357 10.22 9.96 -43.91
CA ASN A 357 9.64 8.61 -44.00
C ASN A 357 10.49 7.54 -43.28
N PRO A 358 10.71 7.68 -41.96
CA PRO A 358 11.49 6.71 -41.20
C PRO A 358 10.87 5.31 -41.27
N LYS A 359 11.70 4.27 -41.35
CA LYS A 359 11.25 2.87 -41.35
C LYS A 359 11.04 2.31 -39.95
N ARG A 360 11.71 2.92 -38.96
CA ARG A 360 11.75 2.49 -37.56
C ARG A 360 12.05 3.69 -36.64
N SER A 361 11.67 3.57 -35.37
CA SER A 361 11.95 4.55 -34.33
C SER A 361 12.80 3.92 -33.23
N VAL A 362 13.96 4.49 -32.95
CA VAL A 362 14.82 4.12 -31.81
C VAL A 362 14.57 5.11 -30.68
N ILE A 363 14.19 4.60 -29.52
CA ILE A 363 13.84 5.37 -28.32
C ILE A 363 14.91 5.13 -27.26
N VAL A 364 15.55 6.22 -26.81
CA VAL A 364 16.66 6.20 -25.86
C VAL A 364 16.35 7.07 -24.65
N PRO A 365 15.92 6.50 -23.50
CA PRO A 365 15.74 7.27 -22.28
C PRO A 365 17.08 7.70 -21.67
N LEU A 366 17.12 8.92 -21.14
CA LEU A 366 18.29 9.54 -20.53
C LEU A 366 17.96 9.96 -19.09
N TYR A 367 18.72 9.45 -18.12
CA TYR A 367 18.58 9.82 -16.72
C TYR A 367 19.95 9.88 -16.01
N GLY A 368 20.19 10.94 -15.23
CA GLY A 368 21.42 11.15 -14.46
C GLY A 368 22.68 11.46 -15.28
N ARG A 369 22.75 11.00 -16.53
CA ARG A 369 23.83 11.27 -17.47
C ARG A 369 23.32 11.22 -18.92
N TYR A 370 23.94 12.00 -19.80
CA TYR A 370 23.59 12.09 -21.22
C TYR A 370 24.80 11.98 -22.15
N ASP A 371 26.00 11.83 -21.60
CA ASP A 371 27.26 11.86 -22.33
C ASP A 371 27.41 10.69 -23.33
N PHE A 372 26.77 9.55 -23.07
CA PHE A 372 26.76 8.42 -24.01
C PHE A 372 26.05 8.71 -25.33
N LEU A 373 25.17 9.72 -25.38
CA LEU A 373 24.56 10.17 -26.63
C LEU A 373 25.63 10.49 -27.68
N LEU A 374 26.72 11.15 -27.28
CA LEU A 374 27.81 11.49 -28.20
C LEU A 374 28.44 10.25 -28.82
N HIS A 375 28.66 9.21 -28.01
CA HIS A 375 29.23 7.95 -28.48
C HIS A 375 28.27 7.22 -29.43
N GLN A 376 26.97 7.20 -29.13
CA GLN A 376 25.96 6.64 -30.01
C GLN A 376 25.90 7.38 -31.34
N ILE A 377 25.75 8.71 -31.33
CA ILE A 377 25.67 9.53 -32.55
C ILE A 377 26.93 9.40 -33.41
N ALA A 378 28.12 9.37 -32.79
CA ALA A 378 29.37 9.17 -33.50
C ALA A 378 29.42 7.80 -34.20
N GLN A 379 28.97 6.72 -33.54
CA GLN A 379 28.91 5.38 -34.13
C GLN A 379 27.85 5.29 -35.23
N PHE A 380 26.69 5.89 -35.01
CA PHE A 380 25.56 5.87 -35.94
C PHE A 380 25.83 6.64 -37.23
N THR A 381 26.80 7.56 -37.22
CA THR A 381 27.23 8.29 -38.42
C THR A 381 27.74 7.37 -39.53
N GLU A 382 28.39 6.27 -39.17
CA GLU A 382 28.93 5.27 -40.11
C GLU A 382 27.95 4.12 -40.38
N ASP A 383 26.72 4.20 -39.87
CA ASP A 383 25.70 3.17 -40.02
C ASP A 383 24.55 3.66 -40.91
N ALA A 384 24.47 3.07 -42.12
CA ALA A 384 23.47 3.41 -43.12
C ALA A 384 22.02 3.20 -42.63
N ASP A 385 21.80 2.37 -41.60
CA ASP A 385 20.46 2.20 -41.00
C ASP A 385 19.91 3.52 -40.43
N PHE A 386 20.78 4.43 -39.97
CA PHE A 386 20.38 5.71 -39.38
C PHE A 386 19.99 6.78 -40.40
N ALA A 387 20.20 6.52 -41.70
CA ALA A 387 19.60 7.35 -42.76
C ALA A 387 18.07 7.18 -42.87
N GLU A 388 17.53 6.07 -42.34
CA GLU A 388 16.10 5.71 -42.40
C GLU A 388 15.50 5.46 -41.00
N THR A 389 16.19 5.89 -39.94
CA THR A 389 15.78 5.67 -38.55
C THR A 389 15.43 6.99 -37.88
N GLU A 390 14.25 7.08 -37.29
CA GLU A 390 13.90 8.15 -36.37
C GLU A 390 14.57 7.87 -35.02
N LEU A 391 15.54 8.69 -34.62
CA LEU A 391 16.22 8.57 -33.33
C LEU A 391 15.63 9.57 -32.33
N ILE A 392 15.13 9.06 -31.20
CA ILE A 392 14.40 9.82 -30.18
C ILE A 392 15.11 9.63 -28.84
N TYR A 393 15.73 10.68 -28.34
CA TYR A 393 16.23 10.74 -26.97
C TYR A 393 15.15 11.30 -26.05
N VAL A 394 14.86 10.61 -24.94
CA VAL A 394 13.89 11.08 -23.95
C VAL A 394 14.64 11.56 -22.72
N LEU A 395 14.67 12.87 -22.48
CA LEU A 395 15.30 13.43 -21.29
C LEU A 395 14.34 13.32 -20.10
N ASP A 396 14.63 12.37 -19.20
CA ASP A 396 13.85 12.04 -18.01
C ASP A 396 14.45 12.61 -16.71
N ASP A 397 15.43 13.51 -16.83
CA ASP A 397 16.07 14.18 -15.70
C ASP A 397 16.04 15.72 -15.88
N PRO A 398 15.09 16.42 -15.23
CA PRO A 398 14.98 17.88 -15.30
C PRO A 398 16.25 18.63 -14.94
N ARG A 399 17.09 18.06 -14.07
CA ARG A 399 18.32 18.71 -13.59
C ARG A 399 19.36 18.86 -14.69
N LEU A 400 19.23 18.09 -15.77
CA LEU A 400 20.19 18.08 -16.87
C LEU A 400 19.79 19.02 -18.01
N TYR A 401 18.55 19.52 -18.04
CA TYR A 401 17.98 20.26 -19.18
C TYR A 401 18.87 21.41 -19.66
N ASP A 402 19.26 22.31 -18.75
CA ASP A 402 20.02 23.53 -19.10
C ASP A 402 21.39 23.24 -19.72
N ALA A 403 22.02 22.11 -19.35
CA ALA A 403 23.29 21.69 -19.90
C ALA A 403 23.14 20.79 -21.14
N PHE A 404 22.04 20.02 -21.21
CA PHE A 404 21.79 19.04 -22.26
C PHE A 404 21.41 19.70 -23.59
N ILE A 405 20.54 20.72 -23.57
CA ILE A 405 20.06 21.37 -24.80
C ILE A 405 21.22 22.00 -25.62
N PRO A 406 22.14 22.79 -25.03
CA PRO A 406 23.31 23.28 -25.76
C PRO A 406 24.20 22.14 -26.31
N PHE A 407 24.38 21.08 -25.53
CA PHE A 407 25.14 19.90 -25.95
C PHE A 407 24.52 19.20 -27.17
N CYS A 408 23.18 19.14 -27.26
CA CYS A 408 22.48 18.61 -28.43
C CYS A 408 22.72 19.47 -29.68
N PHE A 409 22.69 20.81 -29.56
CA PHE A 409 23.03 21.72 -30.66
C PHE A 409 24.45 21.46 -31.17
N ASP A 410 25.44 21.45 -30.28
CA ASP A 410 26.84 21.22 -30.64
C ASP A 410 27.03 19.85 -31.30
N THR A 411 26.42 18.80 -30.74
CA THR A 411 26.48 17.45 -31.29
C THR A 411 25.90 17.39 -32.71
N SER A 412 24.75 18.03 -32.94
CA SER A 412 24.10 18.05 -34.26
C SER A 412 24.86 18.84 -35.33
N MET A 413 25.77 19.72 -34.94
CA MET A 413 26.67 20.44 -35.85
C MET A 413 27.91 19.61 -36.21
N LEU A 414 28.29 18.66 -35.35
CA LEU A 414 29.46 17.80 -35.53
C LEU A 414 29.15 16.53 -36.34
N PHE A 415 27.94 15.99 -36.20
CA PHE A 415 27.55 14.72 -36.81
C PHE A 415 26.30 14.88 -37.70
N PRO A 416 26.24 14.19 -38.86
CA PRO A 416 25.13 14.32 -39.81
C PRO A 416 23.87 13.54 -39.41
N VAL A 417 23.86 12.88 -38.25
CA VAL A 417 22.70 12.11 -37.75
C VAL A 417 21.75 13.06 -37.01
N GLY A 418 20.56 13.26 -37.57
CA GLY A 418 19.49 14.01 -36.90
C GLY A 418 18.79 13.19 -35.82
N PHE A 419 18.36 13.85 -34.75
CA PHE A 419 17.65 13.21 -33.65
C PHE A 419 16.63 14.15 -33.01
N LYS A 420 15.59 13.57 -32.41
CA LYS A 420 14.60 14.26 -31.59
C LYS A 420 14.98 14.15 -30.13
N VAL A 421 14.67 15.20 -29.37
CA VAL A 421 14.67 15.19 -27.91
C VAL A 421 13.24 15.41 -27.45
N ILE A 422 12.74 14.49 -26.62
CA ILE A 422 11.50 14.64 -25.89
C ILE A 422 11.84 14.89 -24.43
N TYR A 423 11.56 16.09 -23.93
CA TYR A 423 11.77 16.41 -22.53
C TYR A 423 10.50 16.15 -21.72
N GLY A 424 10.59 15.27 -20.72
CA GLY A 424 9.45 14.83 -19.92
C GLY A 424 9.09 15.73 -18.74
N GLY A 425 9.84 16.80 -18.46
CA GLY A 425 9.57 17.75 -17.37
C GLY A 425 9.78 17.22 -15.94
N ARG A 426 9.92 15.90 -15.77
CA ARG A 426 10.12 15.19 -14.49
C ARG A 426 10.71 13.81 -14.72
N ASN A 427 11.10 13.14 -13.65
CA ASN A 427 11.50 11.73 -13.67
C ASN A 427 10.25 10.83 -13.72
N LEU A 428 10.03 10.20 -14.88
CA LEU A 428 8.94 9.25 -15.14
C LEU A 428 9.38 7.79 -14.90
N GLY A 429 10.67 7.56 -14.68
CA GLY A 429 11.28 6.24 -14.62
C GLY A 429 11.44 5.61 -16.01
N TYR A 430 12.16 4.50 -16.08
CA TYR A 430 12.49 3.83 -17.35
C TYR A 430 11.25 3.51 -18.20
N ALA A 431 10.22 2.92 -17.59
CA ALA A 431 8.96 2.62 -18.25
C ALA A 431 8.26 3.89 -18.79
N GLY A 432 8.17 4.93 -17.96
CA GLY A 432 7.50 6.18 -18.34
C GLY A 432 8.22 6.95 -19.42
N ALA A 433 9.56 6.98 -19.40
CA ALA A 433 10.39 7.60 -20.43
C ALA A 433 10.27 6.88 -21.78
N ASN A 434 10.35 5.55 -21.79
CA ASN A 434 10.13 4.76 -23.00
C ASN A 434 8.71 4.92 -23.56
N ASN A 435 7.69 4.86 -22.70
CA ASN A 435 6.30 5.09 -23.11
C ASN A 435 6.11 6.50 -23.68
N LEU A 436 6.76 7.52 -23.10
CA LEU A 436 6.76 8.87 -23.63
C LEU A 436 7.38 8.91 -25.02
N GLY A 437 8.57 8.34 -25.21
CA GLY A 437 9.20 8.25 -26.54
C GLY A 437 8.34 7.50 -27.56
N ALA A 438 7.71 6.38 -27.16
CA ALA A 438 6.84 5.58 -28.01
C ALA A 438 5.60 6.34 -28.49
N ARG A 439 5.08 7.30 -27.70
CA ARG A 439 3.98 8.18 -28.13
C ARG A 439 4.40 9.13 -29.26
N TYR A 440 5.65 9.61 -29.23
CA TYR A 440 6.20 10.53 -30.24
C TYR A 440 6.82 9.81 -31.44
N ALA A 441 7.09 8.50 -31.33
CA ALA A 441 7.53 7.66 -32.44
C ALA A 441 6.49 7.62 -33.57
N THR A 442 6.93 7.85 -34.80
CA THR A 442 6.08 7.97 -35.99
C THR A 442 5.92 6.67 -36.78
N THR A 443 6.67 5.63 -36.42
CA THR A 443 6.75 4.38 -37.19
C THR A 443 6.09 3.19 -36.50
N ASP A 444 5.72 2.18 -37.29
CA ASP A 444 5.15 0.92 -36.79
C ASP A 444 6.16 -0.02 -36.12
N LYS A 445 7.47 0.28 -36.18
CA LYS A 445 8.55 -0.51 -35.59
C LYS A 445 9.28 0.30 -34.54
N LEU A 446 9.26 -0.18 -33.30
CA LEU A 446 9.92 0.46 -32.17
C LEU A 446 11.16 -0.33 -31.77
N VAL A 447 12.22 0.39 -31.44
CA VAL A 447 13.42 -0.13 -30.81
C VAL A 447 13.63 0.63 -29.50
N LEU A 448 13.40 -0.02 -28.38
CA LEU A 448 13.81 0.52 -27.08
C LEU A 448 15.30 0.26 -26.92
N LEU A 449 16.08 1.27 -26.55
CA LEU A 449 17.54 1.16 -26.50
C LEU A 449 18.09 1.97 -25.33
N ASN A 450 18.89 1.33 -24.47
CA ASN A 450 19.62 2.04 -23.43
C ASN A 450 20.68 2.99 -24.01
N SER A 451 20.94 4.10 -23.31
CA SER A 451 21.87 5.14 -23.76
C SER A 451 23.32 4.68 -23.89
N ASP A 452 23.71 3.64 -23.17
CA ASP A 452 25.06 3.07 -23.08
C ASP A 452 25.22 1.78 -23.88
N ILE A 453 24.30 1.53 -24.83
CA ILE A 453 24.39 0.44 -25.80
C ILE A 453 25.08 0.92 -27.08
N ILE A 454 26.08 0.17 -27.53
CA ILE A 454 26.84 0.41 -28.75
C ILE A 454 26.86 -0.86 -29.61
N PRO A 455 26.43 -0.82 -30.89
CA PRO A 455 26.49 -1.97 -31.78
C PRO A 455 27.91 -2.35 -32.15
N SER A 456 28.16 -3.66 -32.30
CA SER A 456 29.49 -4.15 -32.72
C SER A 456 29.80 -3.91 -34.20
N CYS A 457 28.78 -3.72 -35.03
CA CYS A 457 28.91 -3.42 -36.45
C CYS A 457 27.66 -2.73 -37.02
N SER A 458 27.84 -1.95 -38.09
CA SER A 458 26.75 -1.28 -38.81
C SER A 458 25.73 -2.25 -39.40
N GLY A 459 24.51 -1.78 -39.68
CA GLY A 459 23.43 -2.57 -40.29
C GLY A 459 22.69 -3.49 -39.32
N TRP A 460 22.90 -3.32 -38.01
CA TRP A 460 22.34 -4.20 -36.98
C TRP A 460 20.82 -4.09 -36.88
N LEU A 461 20.24 -2.89 -37.05
CA LEU A 461 18.78 -2.70 -37.04
C LEU A 461 18.14 -3.47 -38.20
N SER A 462 18.71 -3.35 -39.40
CA SER A 462 18.19 -4.04 -40.59
C SER A 462 18.31 -5.56 -40.48
N ARG A 463 19.37 -6.09 -39.85
CA ARG A 463 19.49 -7.53 -39.59
C ARG A 463 18.49 -8.03 -38.55
N ILE A 464 18.27 -7.27 -37.46
CA ILE A 464 17.22 -7.58 -36.48
C ILE A 464 15.86 -7.63 -37.18
N GLU A 465 15.52 -6.61 -37.99
CA GLU A 465 14.26 -6.58 -38.73
C GLU A 465 14.09 -7.75 -39.70
N GLN A 466 15.14 -8.09 -40.45
CA GLN A 466 15.12 -9.19 -41.40
C GLN A 466 14.88 -10.53 -40.68
N LYS A 467 15.57 -10.75 -39.56
CA LYS A 467 15.39 -11.96 -38.74
C LYS A 467 14.00 -11.99 -38.13
N ALA A 468 13.51 -10.89 -37.55
CA ALA A 468 12.18 -10.79 -37.00
C ALA A 468 11.09 -11.13 -38.02
N ALA A 469 11.21 -10.64 -39.26
CA ALA A 469 10.27 -10.93 -40.34
C ALA A 469 10.24 -12.40 -40.77
N SER A 470 11.28 -13.18 -40.46
CA SER A 470 11.35 -14.62 -40.76
C SER A 470 10.76 -15.51 -39.65
N LEU A 471 10.50 -14.94 -38.47
CA LEU A 471 9.99 -15.64 -37.30
C LEU A 471 8.46 -15.55 -37.25
N LYS A 472 7.84 -16.50 -36.54
CA LYS A 472 6.37 -16.57 -36.39
C LYS A 472 5.95 -16.02 -35.04
N ASP A 473 4.76 -15.41 -35.00
CA ASP A 473 4.10 -14.96 -33.78
C ASP A 473 5.02 -14.11 -32.86
N VAL A 474 5.86 -13.27 -33.48
CA VAL A 474 6.89 -12.50 -32.79
C VAL A 474 6.27 -11.43 -31.89
N GLY A 475 6.60 -11.51 -30.61
CA GLY A 475 6.33 -10.48 -29.61
C GLY A 475 7.46 -9.48 -29.51
N VAL A 476 8.65 -9.93 -29.10
CA VAL A 476 9.84 -9.07 -28.92
C VAL A 476 11.06 -9.80 -29.45
N VAL A 477 11.94 -9.06 -30.13
CA VAL A 477 13.26 -9.56 -30.55
C VAL A 477 14.35 -8.72 -29.90
N ALA A 478 15.31 -9.36 -29.26
CA ALA A 478 16.47 -8.71 -28.66
C ALA A 478 17.78 -9.22 -29.30
N PRO A 479 18.79 -8.38 -29.49
CA PRO A 479 20.13 -8.86 -29.79
C PRO A 479 20.80 -9.46 -28.53
N LYS A 480 21.89 -10.18 -28.73
CA LYS A 480 22.80 -10.52 -27.62
C LYS A 480 23.52 -9.27 -27.14
N LEU A 481 23.56 -9.10 -25.82
CA LEU A 481 24.34 -8.05 -25.17
C LEU A 481 25.57 -8.65 -24.49
N VAL A 482 26.70 -8.00 -24.65
CA VAL A 482 27.96 -8.31 -23.96
C VAL A 482 28.45 -7.10 -23.17
N PHE A 483 29.28 -7.36 -22.17
CA PHE A 483 30.08 -6.33 -21.52
C PHE A 483 31.27 -5.91 -22.40
N ASP A 484 32.02 -4.91 -21.95
CA ASP A 484 33.21 -4.39 -22.63
C ASP A 484 34.38 -5.38 -22.71
N ASP A 485 34.37 -6.43 -21.86
CA ASP A 485 35.34 -7.52 -21.83
C ASP A 485 34.90 -8.77 -22.64
N ASP A 486 33.87 -8.64 -23.49
CA ASP A 486 33.27 -9.72 -24.27
C ASP A 486 32.63 -10.85 -23.43
N THR A 487 32.38 -10.63 -22.14
CA THR A 487 31.56 -11.57 -21.37
C THR A 487 30.07 -11.32 -21.63
N ILE A 488 29.27 -12.38 -21.58
CA ILE A 488 27.83 -12.31 -21.83
C ILE A 488 27.17 -11.44 -20.77
N GLN A 489 26.30 -10.53 -21.18
CA GLN A 489 25.39 -9.83 -20.29
C GLN A 489 23.95 -10.29 -20.47
N HIS A 490 23.51 -10.48 -21.72
CA HIS A 490 22.16 -10.90 -22.06
C HIS A 490 22.13 -11.81 -23.27
N VAL A 491 21.58 -13.02 -23.09
CA VAL A 491 21.26 -13.98 -24.16
C VAL A 491 19.85 -14.53 -23.99
N GLY A 492 18.97 -13.72 -23.38
CA GLY A 492 17.64 -14.10 -22.93
C GLY A 492 17.48 -13.93 -21.43
N MET A 493 16.27 -14.18 -20.95
CA MET A 493 15.93 -14.12 -19.53
C MET A 493 15.31 -15.44 -19.09
N SER A 494 15.64 -15.88 -17.89
CA SER A 494 14.96 -16.95 -17.17
C SER A 494 14.42 -16.43 -15.84
N PHE A 495 13.64 -17.24 -15.15
CA PHE A 495 13.08 -16.88 -13.85
C PHE A 495 13.52 -17.87 -12.78
N SER A 496 13.92 -17.36 -11.61
CA SER A 496 14.24 -18.19 -10.45
C SER A 496 13.51 -17.73 -9.19
N LYS A 497 13.28 -18.66 -8.27
CA LYS A 497 12.70 -18.33 -6.96
C LYS A 497 13.81 -18.00 -5.97
N SER A 498 13.81 -16.77 -5.46
CA SER A 498 14.66 -16.38 -4.34
C SER A 498 14.07 -16.84 -3.01
N VAL A 499 14.63 -17.91 -2.43
CA VAL A 499 14.23 -18.39 -1.10
C VAL A 499 14.49 -17.32 -0.03
N GLN A 500 15.62 -16.61 -0.15
CA GLN A 500 16.02 -15.56 0.79
C GLN A 500 14.98 -14.44 0.92
N PHE A 501 14.46 -13.95 -0.21
CA PHE A 501 13.51 -12.83 -0.22
C PHE A 501 12.06 -13.30 -0.25
N GLY A 502 11.81 -14.53 0.16
CA GLY A 502 10.45 -14.99 0.36
C GLY A 502 9.81 -15.61 -0.89
N ASN A 503 10.57 -16.41 -1.62
CA ASN A 503 10.16 -17.09 -2.85
C ASN A 503 9.69 -16.11 -3.94
N LEU A 504 10.25 -14.90 -3.97
CA LEU A 504 10.03 -13.97 -5.07
C LEU A 504 10.60 -14.56 -6.35
N TRP A 505 9.89 -14.37 -7.45
CA TRP A 505 10.41 -14.62 -8.79
C TRP A 505 11.31 -13.47 -9.20
N LEU A 506 12.58 -13.79 -9.47
CA LEU A 506 13.59 -12.85 -9.95
C LEU A 506 13.89 -13.12 -11.43
N ASN A 507 14.23 -12.05 -12.14
CA ASN A 507 14.74 -12.11 -13.49
C ASN A 507 16.20 -12.52 -13.46
N GLU A 508 16.56 -13.56 -14.22
CA GLU A 508 17.92 -14.04 -14.38
C GLU A 508 18.38 -13.95 -15.82
N HIS A 509 19.67 -13.72 -16.02
CA HIS A 509 20.30 -13.72 -17.34
C HIS A 509 21.23 -14.94 -17.44
N PRO A 510 20.80 -16.01 -18.15
CA PRO A 510 21.61 -17.21 -18.32
C PRO A 510 23.00 -16.88 -18.89
N GLY A 511 24.03 -17.47 -18.31
CA GLY A 511 25.41 -17.27 -18.76
C GLY A 511 26.01 -15.88 -18.49
N LYS A 512 25.30 -14.97 -17.80
CA LYS A 512 25.83 -13.64 -17.47
C LYS A 512 27.19 -13.72 -16.77
N GLY A 513 28.17 -12.98 -17.26
CA GLY A 513 29.56 -12.95 -16.78
C GLY A 513 30.45 -14.08 -17.33
N ASN A 514 29.91 -15.04 -18.07
CA ASN A 514 30.73 -16.06 -18.74
C ASN A 514 31.27 -15.52 -20.07
N PRO A 515 32.50 -15.92 -20.47
CA PRO A 515 32.99 -15.65 -21.82
C PRO A 515 32.09 -16.30 -22.88
N GLU A 516 31.87 -15.61 -24.00
CA GLU A 516 30.99 -16.09 -25.09
C GLU A 516 31.32 -17.51 -25.56
N TRP A 517 32.61 -17.83 -25.70
CA TRP A 517 33.09 -19.12 -26.20
C TRP A 517 32.82 -20.31 -25.26
N LEU A 518 32.40 -20.06 -24.02
CA LEU A 518 32.11 -21.10 -23.03
C LEU A 518 30.63 -21.53 -23.02
N VAL A 519 29.76 -20.74 -23.65
CA VAL A 519 28.32 -20.99 -23.67
C VAL A 519 27.94 -21.45 -25.08
N ASP A 520 27.24 -22.57 -25.17
CA ASP A 520 26.69 -23.05 -26.43
C ASP A 520 25.40 -22.27 -26.73
N ILE A 521 25.41 -21.49 -27.81
CA ILE A 521 24.35 -20.52 -28.12
C ILE A 521 23.93 -20.67 -29.58
N ASP A 522 22.68 -21.06 -29.79
CA ASP A 522 22.09 -21.05 -31.13
C ASP A 522 21.94 -19.63 -31.66
N SER A 523 22.09 -19.46 -32.98
CA SER A 523 21.95 -18.16 -33.67
C SER A 523 20.66 -17.40 -33.32
N VAL A 524 19.57 -18.13 -33.09
CA VAL A 524 18.26 -17.62 -32.68
C VAL A 524 17.71 -18.52 -31.60
N MET A 525 17.35 -17.94 -30.45
CA MET A 525 16.78 -18.67 -29.31
C MET A 525 15.43 -18.07 -28.92
N GLU A 526 14.43 -18.92 -28.67
CA GLU A 526 13.21 -18.48 -27.98
C GLU A 526 13.54 -18.22 -26.50
N SER A 527 12.97 -17.16 -25.93
CA SER A 527 13.13 -16.81 -24.53
C SER A 527 11.76 -16.52 -23.89
N PRO A 528 11.55 -16.83 -22.59
CA PRO A 528 10.31 -16.46 -21.92
C PRO A 528 10.19 -14.94 -21.72
N ALA A 529 11.31 -14.22 -21.64
CA ALA A 529 11.39 -12.76 -21.63
C ALA A 529 12.76 -12.29 -22.14
N VAL A 530 12.87 -11.01 -22.49
CA VAL A 530 14.14 -10.37 -22.87
C VAL A 530 14.31 -9.06 -22.11
N THR A 531 15.54 -8.52 -22.07
CA THR A 531 15.82 -7.29 -21.32
C THR A 531 15.32 -6.04 -22.04
N GLY A 532 14.87 -5.06 -21.27
CA GLY A 532 14.52 -3.73 -21.77
C GLY A 532 15.67 -2.96 -22.40
N ALA A 533 16.94 -3.35 -22.17
CA ALA A 533 18.10 -2.61 -22.65
C ALA A 533 18.20 -2.51 -24.18
N CYS A 534 17.70 -3.51 -24.91
CA CYS A 534 17.50 -3.41 -26.36
C CYS A 534 16.34 -4.32 -26.80
N MET A 535 15.21 -3.74 -27.18
CA MET A 535 14.02 -4.48 -27.64
C MET A 535 13.52 -3.97 -28.98
N PHE A 536 13.40 -4.86 -29.97
CA PHE A 536 12.64 -4.62 -31.19
C PHE A 536 11.21 -5.18 -31.05
N ILE A 537 10.21 -4.33 -31.26
CA ILE A 537 8.79 -4.65 -31.13
C ILE A 537 7.95 -3.83 -32.11
N SER A 538 6.84 -4.36 -32.60
CA SER A 538 5.89 -3.56 -33.38
C SER A 538 5.10 -2.61 -32.48
N LYS A 539 4.85 -1.38 -32.94
CA LYS A 539 4.08 -0.37 -32.20
C LYS A 539 2.69 -0.87 -31.82
N ALA A 540 2.02 -1.58 -32.73
CA ALA A 540 0.71 -2.19 -32.46
C ALA A 540 0.75 -3.19 -31.29
N LEU A 541 1.80 -4.01 -31.16
CA LEU A 541 1.95 -4.93 -30.03
C LEU A 541 2.28 -4.19 -28.75
N TYR A 542 3.18 -3.21 -28.81
CA TYR A 542 3.51 -2.35 -27.68
C TYR A 542 2.26 -1.66 -27.11
N ASP A 543 1.47 -1.03 -27.98
CA ASP A 543 0.24 -0.33 -27.61
C ASP A 543 -0.83 -1.29 -27.09
N SER A 544 -0.99 -2.47 -27.71
CA SER A 544 -1.98 -3.47 -27.25
C SER A 544 -1.64 -4.10 -25.89
N ALA A 545 -0.35 -4.15 -25.52
CA ALA A 545 0.10 -4.52 -24.18
C ALA A 545 0.02 -3.37 -23.15
N GLY A 546 -0.32 -2.15 -23.60
CA GLY A 546 -0.34 -0.94 -22.77
C GLY A 546 1.05 -0.36 -22.49
N GLY A 547 2.05 -0.68 -23.32
CA GLY A 547 3.44 -0.28 -23.14
C GLY A 547 4.14 -0.95 -21.96
N LEU A 548 5.25 -0.37 -21.52
CA LEU A 548 5.92 -0.77 -20.27
C LEU A 548 5.07 -0.32 -19.08
N ASP A 549 4.95 -1.17 -18.07
CA ASP A 549 4.11 -0.86 -16.91
C ASP A 549 4.80 0.17 -15.99
N GLU A 550 4.28 1.39 -16.00
CA GLU A 550 4.82 2.50 -15.23
C GLU A 550 4.57 2.38 -13.70
N THR A 551 3.99 1.28 -13.21
CA THR A 551 3.86 1.00 -11.75
C THR A 551 5.09 0.35 -11.14
N TYR A 552 6.01 -0.18 -11.96
CA TYR A 552 7.35 -0.56 -11.50
C TYR A 552 8.15 0.72 -11.22
N VAL A 553 8.64 0.83 -9.99
CA VAL A 553 9.24 2.06 -9.46
C VAL A 553 10.60 2.28 -10.10
N LEU A 554 10.75 3.37 -10.86
CA LEU A 554 11.96 3.81 -11.57
C LEU A 554 12.52 2.86 -12.66
N GLY A 555 12.37 1.55 -12.52
CA GLY A 555 12.85 0.50 -13.45
C GLY A 555 12.93 -0.86 -12.76
N ASP A 556 13.44 -1.87 -13.46
CA ASP A 556 13.41 -3.30 -13.10
C ASP A 556 12.02 -3.95 -13.20
N PHE A 557 11.95 -5.07 -13.93
CA PHE A 557 10.78 -5.94 -14.16
C PHE A 557 9.72 -5.43 -15.14
N GLU A 558 9.74 -4.17 -15.57
CA GLU A 558 8.83 -3.68 -16.62
C GLU A 558 9.02 -4.40 -17.96
N ASP A 559 10.24 -4.83 -18.24
CA ASP A 559 10.61 -5.58 -19.45
C ASP A 559 10.04 -6.99 -19.46
N SER A 560 10.26 -7.75 -18.38
CA SER A 560 9.69 -9.08 -18.21
C SER A 560 8.17 -9.04 -18.12
N ASP A 561 7.59 -8.01 -17.49
CA ASP A 561 6.14 -7.79 -17.45
C ASP A 561 5.54 -7.63 -18.85
N LEU A 562 6.15 -6.81 -19.71
CA LEU A 562 5.75 -6.64 -21.10
C LEU A 562 5.84 -7.97 -21.87
N CYS A 563 6.93 -8.71 -21.72
CA CYS A 563 7.08 -10.03 -22.32
C CYS A 563 5.98 -10.99 -21.84
N LEU A 564 5.72 -11.06 -20.53
CA LEU A 564 4.70 -11.96 -19.97
C LEU A 564 3.27 -11.59 -20.40
N LYS A 565 2.95 -10.30 -20.57
CA LYS A 565 1.70 -9.83 -21.18
C LYS A 565 1.53 -10.37 -22.60
N LEU A 566 2.55 -10.20 -23.43
CA LEU A 566 2.53 -10.63 -24.83
C LEU A 566 2.54 -12.15 -24.98
N ARG A 567 3.29 -12.86 -24.14
CA ARG A 567 3.29 -14.33 -24.08
C ARG A 567 1.91 -14.87 -23.70
N LYS A 568 1.23 -14.25 -22.74
CA LYS A 568 -0.16 -14.59 -22.39
C LYS A 568 -1.12 -14.36 -23.56
N ALA A 569 -0.81 -13.42 -24.45
CA ALA A 569 -1.55 -13.17 -25.70
C ALA A 569 -1.14 -14.08 -26.87
N GLY A 570 -0.20 -15.02 -26.66
CA GLY A 570 0.21 -16.02 -27.66
C GLY A 570 1.45 -15.66 -28.47
N TYR A 571 2.15 -14.58 -28.12
CA TYR A 571 3.38 -14.17 -28.81
C TYR A 571 4.64 -14.81 -28.21
N LEU A 572 5.69 -14.94 -29.02
CA LEU A 572 6.98 -15.52 -28.66
C LEU A 572 8.09 -14.47 -28.69
N HIS A 573 9.06 -14.58 -27.78
CA HIS A 573 10.19 -13.66 -27.71
C HIS A 573 11.46 -14.37 -28.17
N TYR A 574 12.32 -13.65 -28.88
CA TYR A 574 13.51 -14.22 -29.49
C TYR A 574 14.75 -13.40 -29.17
N VAL A 575 15.86 -14.10 -29.00
CA VAL A 575 17.20 -13.52 -28.91
C VAL A 575 17.99 -13.90 -30.15
N LEU A 576 18.59 -12.91 -30.80
CA LEU A 576 19.47 -13.08 -31.94
C LEU A 576 20.92 -13.09 -31.46
N ALA A 577 21.48 -14.28 -31.27
CA ALA A 577 22.84 -14.45 -30.75
C ALA A 577 23.93 -14.01 -31.74
N ASP A 578 23.61 -14.01 -33.04
CA ASP A 578 24.50 -13.52 -34.10
C ASP A 578 24.61 -12.00 -34.12
N GLU A 579 23.62 -11.29 -33.56
CA GLU A 579 23.63 -9.82 -33.46
C GLU A 579 24.18 -9.41 -32.10
N LYS A 580 25.41 -8.88 -32.11
CA LYS A 580 26.16 -8.50 -30.91
C LYS A 580 26.15 -6.99 -30.70
N LEU A 581 25.70 -6.55 -29.52
CA LEU A 581 25.81 -5.18 -29.05
C LEU A 581 26.57 -5.17 -27.72
N TYR A 582 27.37 -4.13 -27.48
CA TYR A 582 28.02 -3.86 -26.21
C TYR A 582 27.10 -3.03 -25.33
N HIS A 583 26.96 -3.39 -24.06
CA HIS A 583 26.29 -2.58 -23.06
C HIS A 583 27.33 -2.13 -22.04
N LEU A 584 27.65 -0.84 -22.04
CA LEU A 584 28.70 -0.26 -21.20
C LEU A 584 28.22 0.01 -19.76
N GLU A 585 27.27 -0.82 -19.30
CA GLU A 585 26.70 -0.76 -17.97
C GLU A 585 27.84 -0.73 -16.95
N ARG A 586 27.84 0.25 -16.04
CA ARG A 586 28.80 0.27 -14.95
C ARG A 586 28.65 -1.01 -14.15
N MET A 587 29.67 -1.88 -14.17
CA MET A 587 29.82 -3.04 -13.27
C MET A 587 29.79 -2.68 -11.76
N SER A 588 29.45 -1.46 -11.38
CA SER A 588 29.44 -0.94 -10.01
C SER A 588 28.05 -0.71 -9.42
N GLN A 589 26.95 -1.04 -10.13
CA GLN A 589 25.65 -1.19 -9.43
C GLN A 589 25.58 -2.59 -8.82
N ASN A 590 26.40 -2.82 -7.78
CA ASN A 590 26.13 -3.89 -6.83
C ASN A 590 24.87 -3.50 -6.04
N LEU A 591 23.71 -3.61 -6.69
CA LEU A 591 22.38 -3.46 -6.08
C LEU A 591 22.23 -4.33 -4.83
N PHE A 592 23.03 -5.40 -4.71
CA PHE A 592 22.99 -6.34 -3.60
C PHE A 592 24.00 -6.08 -2.47
N GLU A 593 25.04 -5.26 -2.65
CA GLU A 593 26.04 -5.02 -1.60
C GLU A 593 25.62 -3.88 -0.65
N ASN A 594 25.15 -2.77 -1.21
CA ASN A 594 24.54 -1.70 -0.45
C ASN A 594 23.03 -1.94 -0.47
N ARG A 595 22.47 -2.51 0.61
CA ARG A 595 21.02 -2.69 0.83
C ARG A 595 20.29 -1.34 1.00
N ASP A 596 20.58 -0.42 0.10
CA ASP A 596 20.08 0.93 0.03
C ASP A 596 18.64 0.95 -0.47
N TRP A 597 18.09 2.14 -0.65
CA TRP A 597 16.70 2.28 -1.07
C TRP A 597 16.44 1.74 -2.49
N LYS A 598 17.44 1.71 -3.39
CA LYS A 598 17.29 1.16 -4.74
C LYS A 598 17.13 -0.35 -4.68
N PHE A 599 17.96 -1.03 -3.88
CA PHE A 599 17.79 -2.45 -3.63
C PHE A 599 16.38 -2.80 -3.14
N LYS A 600 15.87 -2.00 -2.20
CA LYS A 600 14.51 -2.20 -1.65
C LYS A 600 13.43 -1.95 -2.72
N ILE A 601 13.66 -1.05 -3.67
CA ILE A 601 12.79 -0.85 -4.84
C ILE A 601 12.79 -2.09 -5.72
N THR A 602 13.95 -2.63 -6.09
CA THR A 602 14.04 -3.87 -6.87
C THR A 602 13.27 -5.01 -6.19
N LEU A 603 13.35 -5.12 -4.86
CA LEU A 603 12.57 -6.10 -4.10
C LEU A 603 11.06 -5.83 -4.09
N TYR A 604 10.63 -4.56 -4.04
CA TYR A 604 9.22 -4.19 -4.20
C TYR A 604 8.71 -4.54 -5.61
N ASN A 605 9.47 -4.19 -6.65
CA ASN A 605 9.12 -4.50 -8.04
C ASN A 605 9.07 -6.02 -8.26
N ALA A 606 10.03 -6.78 -7.72
CA ALA A 606 10.01 -8.24 -7.71
C ALA A 606 8.79 -8.81 -6.96
N TRP A 607 8.38 -8.21 -5.84
CA TRP A 607 7.18 -8.58 -5.11
C TRP A 607 5.92 -8.36 -5.95
N GLN A 608 5.77 -7.17 -6.55
CA GLN A 608 4.64 -6.86 -7.42
C GLN A 608 4.59 -7.80 -8.64
N HIS A 609 5.74 -8.03 -9.29
CA HIS A 609 5.89 -8.95 -10.41
C HIS A 609 5.50 -10.39 -10.02
N THR A 610 5.93 -10.84 -8.83
CA THR A 610 5.58 -12.16 -8.29
C THR A 610 4.08 -12.30 -8.03
N GLU A 611 3.44 -11.30 -7.40
CA GLU A 611 2.00 -11.32 -7.16
C GLU A 611 1.20 -11.34 -8.47
N ARG A 612 1.71 -10.69 -9.51
CA ARG A 612 1.04 -10.59 -10.82
C ARG A 612 1.23 -11.83 -11.70
N TRP A 613 2.46 -12.33 -11.79
CA TRP A 613 2.85 -13.33 -12.79
C TRP A 613 3.27 -14.68 -12.21
N GLY A 614 3.33 -14.81 -10.88
CA GLY A 614 3.94 -15.99 -10.25
C GLY A 614 3.35 -17.32 -10.70
N SER A 615 2.05 -17.38 -10.98
CA SER A 615 1.39 -18.58 -11.53
C SER A 615 1.78 -18.88 -12.98
N LEU A 616 1.94 -17.86 -13.82
CA LEU A 616 2.38 -18.04 -15.21
C LEU A 616 3.85 -18.45 -15.26
N ILE A 617 4.71 -17.77 -14.49
CA ILE A 617 6.13 -18.11 -14.39
C ILE A 617 6.32 -19.54 -13.91
N GLU A 618 5.53 -19.98 -12.92
CA GLU A 618 5.57 -21.36 -12.45
C GLU A 618 5.23 -22.39 -13.54
N GLN A 619 4.39 -22.03 -14.51
CA GLN A 619 4.08 -22.88 -15.67
C GLN A 619 5.21 -22.87 -16.71
N LEU A 620 5.94 -21.76 -16.84
CA LEU A 620 7.04 -21.62 -17.82
C LEU A 620 8.33 -22.29 -17.36
N VAL A 621 8.54 -22.42 -16.04
CA VAL A 621 9.75 -23.03 -15.45
C VAL A 621 9.59 -24.54 -15.22
N ARG A 622 8.36 -25.08 -15.28
CA ARG A 622 8.08 -26.52 -15.22
C ARG A 622 8.23 -27.16 -16.60
#